data_AF-A0A6P0Y618-F1
#
_entry.id   AF-A0A6P0Y618-F1
#
_cell.length_a   1.000
_cell.length_b   1.000
_cell.length_c   1.000
_cell.angle_alpha   90.00
_cell.angle_beta   90.00
_cell.angle_gamma   90.00
#
_symmetry.space_group_name_H-M   'P 1'
#
loop_
_entity.id
_entity.type
_entity.pdbx_description
1 polymer ?
#
loop_
_entity_poly.entity_id
_entity_poly.type
_entity_poly.pdbx_seq_one_letter_code
_entity_poly.pdbx_strand_id
1 'polypeptide(L)'
;MIVTHFQEFEEINPVSLLYQFQWLTAKTLAKYLGVSQASVSTWGGKKPCEPRPAVKRLAYQLQKLLKQWVCPFPPPLKTEKLAPLELLKKYKISRSKLAEMLGVTLITVNRWACGKRQPSPSIQRLAWELDRRWSELNEKQIA
;
A
#
# COMPACT_ATOMS: atom_id res chain seq x y z
N MET A 1 -43.09 -1.55 -22.45
CA MET A 1 -42.31 -2.69 -21.91
C MET A 1 -40.88 -2.22 -21.75
N ILE A 2 -40.45 -1.88 -20.53
CA ILE A 2 -39.04 -1.52 -20.28
C ILE A 2 -38.30 -2.84 -20.08
N VAL A 3 -37.53 -3.24 -21.10
CA VAL A 3 -36.61 -4.37 -20.99
C VAL A 3 -35.48 -3.90 -20.07
N THR A 4 -35.59 -4.19 -18.78
CA THR A 4 -34.44 -4.12 -17.86
C THR A 4 -33.43 -5.17 -18.32
N HIS A 5 -32.51 -4.75 -19.20
CA HIS A 5 -31.34 -5.51 -19.57
C HIS A 5 -30.50 -5.69 -18.30
N PHE A 6 -30.77 -6.76 -17.57
CA PHE A 6 -29.99 -7.18 -16.42
C PHE A 6 -28.69 -7.74 -16.98
N GLN A 7 -27.76 -6.84 -17.28
CA GLN A 7 -26.44 -7.16 -17.78
C GLN A 7 -25.87 -8.24 -16.87
N GLU A 8 -25.58 -9.41 -17.43
CA GLU A 8 -24.91 -10.51 -16.73
C GLU A 8 -23.57 -9.98 -16.24
N PHE A 9 -23.54 -9.53 -14.99
CA PHE A 9 -22.31 -9.18 -14.32
C PHE A 9 -21.55 -10.48 -14.19
N GLU A 10 -20.46 -10.63 -14.95
CA GLU A 10 -19.47 -11.68 -14.69
C GLU A 10 -19.26 -11.76 -13.18
N GLU A 11 -19.57 -12.91 -12.60
CA GLU A 11 -19.62 -13.06 -11.15
C GLU A 11 -18.21 -13.00 -10.57
N ILE A 12 -17.71 -11.79 -10.34
CA ILE A 12 -16.40 -11.60 -9.72
C ILE A 12 -16.50 -12.07 -8.28
N ASN A 13 -15.82 -13.18 -7.99
CA ASN A 13 -15.57 -13.58 -6.61
C ASN A 13 -14.63 -12.53 -5.98
N PRO A 14 -15.04 -11.81 -4.90
CA PRO A 14 -14.21 -10.78 -4.28
C PRO A 14 -12.85 -11.29 -3.80
N VAL A 15 -12.74 -12.58 -3.48
CA VAL A 15 -11.49 -13.22 -3.06
C VAL A 15 -10.47 -13.26 -4.21
N SER A 16 -10.93 -13.32 -5.47
CA SER A 16 -10.05 -13.23 -6.64
C SER A 16 -9.22 -11.95 -6.66
N LEU A 17 -9.73 -10.85 -6.07
CA LEU A 17 -9.00 -9.59 -5.95
C LEU A 17 -7.78 -9.71 -5.03
N LEU A 18 -7.84 -10.57 -4.01
CA LEU A 18 -6.69 -10.82 -3.13
C LEU A 18 -5.55 -11.53 -3.88
N TYR A 19 -5.88 -12.40 -4.84
CA TYR A 19 -4.90 -13.06 -5.69
C TYR A 19 -4.38 -12.15 -6.80
N GLN A 20 -5.26 -11.35 -7.39
CA GLN A 20 -4.92 -10.41 -8.46
C GLN A 20 -4.08 -9.23 -7.96
N PHE A 21 -4.33 -8.77 -6.74
CA PHE A 21 -3.64 -7.63 -6.13
C PHE A 21 -2.92 -8.10 -4.85
N GLN A 22 -1.68 -8.57 -4.99
CA GLN A 22 -0.89 -9.16 -3.88
C GLN A 22 -0.68 -8.22 -2.67
N TRP A 23 -0.87 -6.92 -2.84
CA TRP A 23 -0.78 -5.92 -1.77
C TRP A 23 -2.10 -5.76 -0.98
N LEU A 24 -3.21 -6.30 -1.50
CA LEU A 24 -4.53 -6.18 -0.88
C LEU A 24 -4.68 -7.26 0.18
N THR A 25 -4.79 -6.85 1.45
CA THR A 25 -5.06 -7.77 2.56
C THR A 25 -6.56 -8.02 2.72
N ALA A 26 -6.94 -9.17 3.27
CA ALA A 26 -8.35 -9.48 3.58
C ALA A 26 -9.00 -8.42 4.49
N LYS A 27 -8.23 -7.85 5.44
CA LYS A 27 -8.69 -6.76 6.31
C LYS A 27 -8.98 -5.48 5.52
N THR A 28 -8.10 -5.12 4.60
CA THR A 28 -8.27 -3.93 3.76
C THR A 28 -9.45 -4.10 2.81
N LEU A 29 -9.57 -5.27 2.18
CA LEU A 29 -10.70 -5.61 1.30
C LEU A 29 -12.03 -5.56 2.06
N ALA A 30 -12.09 -6.12 3.28
CA ALA A 30 -13.27 -6.08 4.12
C ALA A 30 -13.72 -4.64 4.41
N LYS A 31 -12.76 -3.75 4.71
CA LYS A 31 -13.03 -2.32 4.94
C LYS A 31 -13.62 -1.64 3.70
N TYR A 32 -13.10 -1.93 2.51
CA TYR A 32 -13.61 -1.33 1.26
C TYR A 32 -14.99 -1.85 0.88
N LEU A 33 -15.28 -3.12 1.16
CA LEU A 33 -16.57 -3.74 0.87
C LEU A 33 -17.63 -3.50 1.95
N GLY A 34 -17.26 -2.86 3.08
CA GLY A 34 -18.17 -2.65 4.21
C GLY A 34 -18.59 -3.96 4.91
N VAL A 35 -17.73 -4.98 4.89
CA VAL A 35 -18.00 -6.28 5.50
C VAL A 35 -16.97 -6.60 6.60
N SER A 36 -17.22 -7.65 7.38
CA SER A 36 -16.24 -8.12 8.36
C SER A 36 -15.08 -8.87 7.68
N GLN A 37 -13.90 -8.82 8.28
CA GLN A 37 -12.75 -9.61 7.81
C GLN A 37 -13.05 -11.12 7.82
N ALA A 38 -13.80 -11.59 8.82
CA ALA A 38 -14.20 -13.00 8.91
C ALA A 38 -15.02 -13.42 7.67
N SER A 39 -15.95 -12.57 7.22
CA SER A 39 -16.74 -12.83 6.01
C SER A 39 -15.87 -13.02 4.77
N VAL A 40 -14.83 -12.19 4.60
CA VAL A 40 -13.88 -12.31 3.49
C VAL A 40 -13.09 -13.62 3.58
N SER A 41 -12.66 -14.03 4.77
CA SER A 41 -11.96 -15.30 4.98
C SER A 41 -12.84 -16.51 4.70
N THR A 42 -14.15 -16.45 5.00
CA THR A 42 -15.08 -17.54 4.74
C THR A 42 -15.28 -17.78 3.24
N TRP A 43 -15.25 -16.73 2.41
CA TRP A 43 -15.42 -16.87 0.96
C TRP A 43 -14.31 -17.68 0.27
N GLY A 44 -13.12 -17.77 0.88
CA GLY A 44 -12.00 -18.57 0.39
C GLY A 44 -11.76 -19.88 1.18
N GLY A 45 -12.66 -20.22 2.10
CA GLY A 45 -12.51 -21.38 2.99
C GLY A 45 -13.02 -22.70 2.40
N LYS A 46 -12.90 -23.79 3.17
CA LYS A 46 -13.36 -25.15 2.79
C LYS A 46 -14.87 -25.25 2.54
N LYS A 47 -15.66 -24.32 3.07
CA LYS A 47 -17.11 -24.19 2.83
C LYS A 47 -17.38 -22.72 2.45
N PRO A 48 -17.24 -22.36 1.16
CA PRO A 48 -17.39 -20.97 0.76
C PRO A 48 -18.84 -20.54 0.91
N CYS A 49 -19.08 -19.55 1.76
CA CYS A 49 -20.34 -18.82 1.74
C CYS A 49 -20.32 -17.89 0.54
N GLU A 50 -21.40 -17.86 -0.23
CA GLU A 50 -21.47 -16.99 -1.39
C GLU A 50 -21.65 -15.52 -0.96
N PRO A 51 -20.85 -14.56 -1.51
CA PRO A 51 -21.03 -13.16 -1.21
C PRO A 51 -22.36 -12.65 -1.78
N ARG A 52 -23.03 -11.76 -1.02
CA ARG A 52 -24.27 -11.13 -1.46
C ARG A 52 -24.07 -10.41 -2.82
N PRO A 53 -25.09 -10.33 -3.70
CA PRO A 53 -24.98 -9.66 -4.99
C PRO A 53 -24.48 -8.21 -4.92
N ALA A 54 -24.88 -7.45 -3.88
CA ALA A 54 -24.40 -6.09 -3.66
C ALA A 54 -22.86 -6.04 -3.42
N VAL A 55 -22.33 -7.03 -2.72
CA VAL A 55 -20.88 -7.15 -2.46
C VAL A 55 -20.13 -7.52 -3.74
N LYS A 56 -20.68 -8.43 -4.57
CA LYS A 56 -20.12 -8.73 -5.90
C LYS A 56 -20.04 -7.47 -6.78
N ARG A 57 -21.10 -6.63 -6.78
CA ARG A 57 -21.11 -5.34 -7.51
C ARG A 57 -20.03 -4.38 -6.99
N LEU A 58 -19.87 -4.25 -5.68
CA LEU A 58 -18.82 -3.41 -5.10
C LEU A 58 -17.42 -3.93 -5.43
N ALA A 59 -17.21 -5.25 -5.39
CA ALA A 59 -15.95 -5.86 -5.77
C ALA A 59 -15.61 -5.61 -7.25
N TYR A 60 -16.60 -5.66 -8.14
CA TYR A 60 -16.43 -5.29 -9.55
C TYR A 60 -16.01 -3.83 -9.73
N GLN A 61 -16.70 -2.89 -9.07
CA GLN A 61 -16.33 -1.47 -9.12
C GLN A 61 -14.92 -1.23 -8.57
N LEU A 62 -14.58 -1.88 -7.46
CA LEU A 62 -13.25 -1.82 -6.88
C LEU A 62 -12.20 -2.36 -7.87
N GLN A 63 -12.43 -3.50 -8.51
CA GLN A 63 -11.52 -4.05 -9.51
C GLN A 63 -11.29 -3.06 -10.67
N LYS A 64 -12.37 -2.45 -11.18
CA LYS A 64 -12.29 -1.48 -12.29
C LYS A 64 -11.44 -0.27 -11.89
N LEU A 65 -11.65 0.26 -10.68
CA LEU A 65 -10.84 1.34 -10.12
C LEU A 65 -9.38 0.90 -9.98
N LEU A 66 -9.12 -0.26 -9.38
CA LEU A 66 -7.76 -0.77 -9.17
C LEU A 66 -7.01 -1.03 -10.49
N LYS A 67 -7.70 -1.46 -11.55
CA LYS A 67 -7.12 -1.63 -12.90
C LYS A 67 -6.75 -0.30 -13.55
N GLN A 68 -7.56 0.74 -13.33
CA GLN A 68 -7.27 2.09 -13.84
C GLN A 68 -6.10 2.74 -13.10
N TRP A 69 -5.89 2.36 -11.83
CA TRP A 69 -4.75 2.78 -11.04
C TRP A 69 -3.53 1.95 -11.46
N VAL A 70 -2.95 2.28 -12.62
CA VAL A 70 -1.62 1.83 -13.04
C VAL A 70 -0.58 2.57 -12.21
N CYS A 71 -0.58 2.33 -10.90
CA CYS A 71 0.59 2.54 -10.08
C CYS A 71 0.99 1.14 -9.61
N PRO A 72 2.25 0.71 -9.83
CA PRO A 72 2.76 -0.37 -9.02
C PRO A 72 2.77 0.21 -7.61
N PHE A 73 1.74 -0.06 -6.81
CA PHE A 73 1.85 0.14 -5.37
C PHE A 73 3.09 -0.66 -5.01
N PRO A 74 4.21 -0.01 -4.61
CA PRO A 74 5.50 -0.67 -4.70
C PRO A 74 5.42 -2.01 -3.97
N PRO A 75 6.00 -3.09 -4.54
CA PRO A 75 6.04 -4.37 -3.85
C PRO A 75 6.52 -4.14 -2.42
N PRO A 76 6.03 -4.91 -1.43
CA PRO A 76 6.60 -4.83 -0.09
C PRO A 76 8.10 -4.97 -0.24
N LEU A 77 8.83 -3.87 -0.01
CA LEU A 77 10.27 -3.81 -0.21
C LEU A 77 10.83 -4.98 0.58
N LYS A 78 11.39 -5.98 -0.11
CA LYS A 78 12.28 -6.95 0.52
C LYS A 78 13.39 -6.07 1.09
N THR A 79 13.34 -5.84 2.39
CA THR A 79 14.13 -4.82 3.08
C THR A 79 15.61 -5.17 2.98
N GLU A 80 16.28 -4.72 1.93
CA GLU A 80 17.56 -4.08 2.17
C GLU A 80 17.23 -2.89 3.08
N LYS A 81 17.57 -3.06 4.36
CA LYS A 81 17.25 -2.15 5.45
C LYS A 81 17.97 -0.82 5.21
N LEU A 82 17.46 0.03 4.32
CA LEU A 82 17.98 1.38 4.20
C LEU A 82 17.57 2.12 5.47
N ALA A 83 18.49 2.22 6.42
CA ALA A 83 18.22 2.95 7.65
C ALA A 83 18.06 4.42 7.25
N PRO A 84 17.02 5.14 7.70
CA PRO A 84 16.87 6.58 7.43
C PRO A 84 18.10 7.41 7.80
N LEU A 85 18.95 6.88 8.67
CA LEU A 85 20.23 7.47 9.07
C LEU A 85 21.31 7.40 7.98
N GLU A 86 21.21 6.47 7.02
CA GLU A 86 22.14 6.40 5.88
C GLU A 86 21.94 7.58 4.93
N LEU A 87 20.70 8.08 4.81
CA LEU A 87 20.40 9.31 4.06
C LEU A 87 21.14 10.52 4.61
N LEU A 88 21.36 10.57 5.93
CA LEU A 88 22.14 11.66 6.56
C LEU A 88 23.58 11.69 6.03
N LYS A 89 24.19 10.51 5.88
CA LYS A 89 25.56 10.38 5.37
C LYS A 89 25.62 10.65 3.87
N LYS A 90 24.69 10.07 3.12
CA LYS A 90 24.66 10.13 1.65
C LYS A 90 24.41 11.55 1.14
N TYR A 91 23.45 12.27 1.73
CA TYR A 91 23.05 13.61 1.29
C TYR A 91 23.58 14.75 2.16
N LYS A 92 24.43 14.44 3.16
CA LYS A 92 24.99 15.41 4.12
C LYS A 92 23.94 16.34 4.76
N ILE A 93 22.72 15.85 4.96
CA ILE A 93 21.63 16.60 5.58
C ILE A 93 21.66 16.47 7.11
N SER A 94 21.12 17.48 7.80
CA SER A 94 21.01 17.44 9.26
C SER A 94 19.86 16.54 9.72
N ARG A 95 19.92 16.08 10.99
CA ARG A 95 18.86 15.28 11.60
C ARG A 95 17.53 16.03 11.69
N SER A 96 17.56 17.36 11.88
CA SER A 96 16.36 18.19 11.89
C SER A 96 15.72 18.26 10.51
N LYS A 97 16.52 18.41 9.46
CA LYS A 97 16.02 18.42 8.08
C LYS A 97 15.43 17.07 7.69
N LEU A 98 16.09 15.97 8.06
CA LEU A 98 15.53 14.63 7.86
C LEU A 98 14.19 14.44 8.59
N ALA A 99 14.08 14.93 9.83
CA ALA A 99 12.85 14.85 10.60
C ALA A 99 11.69 15.61 9.93
N GLU A 100 11.97 16.83 9.44
CA GLU A 100 11.04 17.65 8.67
C GLU A 100 10.58 16.93 7.40
N MET A 101 11.52 16.39 6.61
CA MET A 101 11.21 15.70 5.35
C MET A 101 10.40 14.41 5.55
N LEU A 102 10.63 13.69 6.65
CA LEU A 102 9.90 12.47 6.99
C LEU A 102 8.61 12.74 7.78
N GLY A 103 8.32 14.00 8.14
CA GLY A 103 7.16 14.36 8.95
C GLY A 103 7.19 13.77 10.36
N VAL A 104 8.38 13.59 10.94
CA VAL A 104 8.57 13.04 12.29
C VAL A 104 9.26 14.04 13.21
N THR A 105 9.18 13.83 14.52
CA THR A 105 9.91 14.68 15.47
C THR A 105 11.42 14.39 15.47
N LEU A 106 12.23 15.40 15.78
CA LEU A 106 13.67 15.24 15.97
C LEU A 106 14.01 14.20 17.05
N ILE A 107 13.18 14.10 18.10
CA ILE A 107 13.32 13.10 19.16
C ILE A 107 13.21 11.68 18.59
N THR A 108 12.28 11.45 17.66
CA THR A 108 12.11 10.17 16.98
C THR A 108 13.37 9.79 16.20
N VAL A 109 13.95 10.74 15.45
CA VAL A 109 15.19 10.53 14.69
C VAL A 109 16.38 10.23 15.62
N ASN A 110 16.49 10.96 16.73
CA ASN A 110 17.54 10.72 17.73
C ASN A 110 17.42 9.32 18.37
N ARG A 111 16.19 8.86 18.64
CA ARG A 111 15.97 7.49 19.14
C ARG A 111 16.40 6.42 18.15
N TRP A 112 16.25 6.68 16.84
CA TRP A 112 16.80 5.79 15.80
C TRP A 112 18.33 5.82 15.82
N ALA A 113 18.94 7.00 15.91
CA ALA A 113 20.40 7.17 15.94
C ALA A 113 21.07 6.46 17.12
N CYS A 114 20.42 6.46 18.29
CA CYS A 114 20.90 5.76 19.48
C CYS A 114 20.52 4.27 19.52
N GLY A 115 19.88 3.72 18.49
CA GLY A 115 19.43 2.33 18.46
C GLY A 115 18.29 2.00 19.43
N LYS A 116 17.74 2.98 20.15
CA LYS A 116 16.67 2.80 21.14
C LYS A 116 15.32 2.44 20.51
N ARG A 117 15.14 2.73 19.23
CA ARG A 117 13.92 2.43 18.47
C ARG A 117 14.27 2.17 17.02
N GLN A 118 13.60 1.22 16.37
CA GLN A 118 13.70 1.04 14.93
C GLN A 118 12.62 1.85 14.20
N PRO A 119 12.92 2.38 13.00
CA PRO A 119 11.94 3.04 12.15
C PRO A 119 10.88 2.04 11.71
N SER A 120 9.61 2.45 11.70
CA SER A 120 8.53 1.59 11.20
C SER A 120 8.68 1.36 9.69
N PRO A 121 8.07 0.29 9.14
CA PRO A 121 8.13 0.00 7.71
C PRO A 121 7.65 1.18 6.82
N SER A 122 6.63 1.92 7.28
CA SER A 122 6.14 3.11 6.57
C SER A 122 7.19 4.21 6.46
N ILE A 123 7.97 4.44 7.52
CA ILE A 123 9.06 5.43 7.53
C ILE A 123 10.22 4.97 6.65
N GLN A 124 10.57 3.68 6.68
CA GLN A 124 11.61 3.12 5.81
C GLN A 124 11.24 3.31 4.34
N ARG A 125 9.96 3.14 3.99
CA ARG A 125 9.46 3.40 2.64
C ARG A 125 9.56 4.87 2.23
N LEU A 126 9.23 5.79 3.13
CA LEU A 126 9.39 7.23 2.87
C LEU A 126 10.87 7.59 2.67
N ALA A 127 11.77 7.03 3.48
CA ALA A 127 13.20 7.20 3.32
C ALA A 127 13.69 6.70 1.94
N TRP A 128 13.21 5.55 1.48
CA TRP A 128 13.53 5.03 0.15
C TRP A 128 13.03 5.94 -0.97
N GLU A 129 11.79 6.45 -0.88
CA GLU A 129 11.25 7.37 -1.88
C GLU A 129 12.02 8.70 -1.93
N LEU A 130 12.46 9.20 -0.77
CA LEU A 130 13.34 10.37 -0.70
C LEU A 130 14.68 10.12 -1.40
N ASP A 131 15.31 8.96 -1.16
CA ASP A 131 16.57 8.57 -1.81
C ASP A 131 16.44 8.55 -3.34
N ARG A 132 15.36 7.95 -3.85
CA ARG A 132 15.08 7.90 -5.29
C ARG A 132 14.96 9.29 -5.89
N ARG A 133 14.13 10.15 -5.30
CA ARG A 133 13.92 11.54 -5.78
C ARG A 133 15.19 12.38 -5.76
N TRP A 134 16.00 12.25 -4.71
CA TRP A 134 17.27 12.98 -4.63
C TRP A 134 18.26 12.52 -5.70
N SER A 135 18.28 11.22 -6.02
CA SER A 135 19.13 10.69 -7.09
C SER A 135 18.71 11.25 -8.46
N GLU A 136 17.40 11.29 -8.74
CA GLU A 136 16.84 11.88 -9.97
C GLU A 136 17.15 13.39 -10.11
N LEU A 137 17.17 14.14 -9.00
CA LEU A 137 17.49 15.58 -9.01
C LEU A 137 18.97 15.85 -9.27
N ASN A 138 19.87 15.03 -8.71
CA ASN A 138 21.30 15.20 -8.92
C ASN A 138 21.72 14.87 -10.37
N GLU A 139 21.07 13.89 -11.01
CA GLU A 139 21.32 13.58 -12.42
C GLU A 139 20.94 14.73 -13.35
N LYS A 140 19.86 15.46 -13.04
CA LYS A 140 19.39 16.62 -13.81
C LYS A 140 20.23 17.89 -13.64
N GLN A 141 21.09 17.95 -12.63
CA GLN A 141 21.99 19.10 -12.44
C GLN A 141 23.32 18.93 -13.18
N ILE A 142 23.60 17.73 -13.71
CA ILE A 142 24.86 17.40 -14.41
C ILE A 142 24.64 17.30 -15.94
N ALA A 143 23.41 17.09 -16.39
CA ALA A 143 23.01 17.09 -17.80
C ALA A 143 22.61 18.48 -18.28
#